data_AF-A0A952LS55-F1
#
_entry.id   AF-A0A952LS55-F1
#
_cell.length_a   1.000
_cell.length_b   1.000
_cell.length_c   1.000
_cell.angle_alpha   90.00
_cell.angle_beta   90.00
_cell.angle_gamma   90.00
#
_symmetry.space_group_name_H-M   'P 1'
#
loop_
_entity.id
_entity.type
_entity.pdbx_description
1 polymer ?
#
loop_
_entity_poly.entity_id
_entity_poly.type
_entity_poly.pdbx_seq_one_letter_code
_entity_poly.pdbx_strand_id
1 'polypeptide(L)'
;MRYFLGAILLVLCFFLSHLNGDAQSFTQQISHIEIPEYSVEEKPYHVVFKMRYAQSEITNTKAWEKDRRHKKVIEVDLVFTQYPKQKEDWRTNYDTLLTRRIRELTKAIPELEGDTSVTWNLILQTNVNNESDAQQMFHGAIVKYKLLLPKKLKKSLATVRKIITGKIDFEDSIVFNVFERNADWDKMLIVNDWTGSMYEYGAQSVLWYRLNMKKNPVKNMVFFNDGDMKKDEEKELGNTGGIYDANPEDLRNLISVMREVMVSGSGGDDEENDLEALLFGLNKFDDFKEVILISDNKNGIRDMVLLPKITTPIRIILCGTNDGKEIHKDYLQLAYHTKGSIHTLQEDITNLGDFVEGESFKILGVEYNFKNGQFLVDNLETTIEEN
;
A
#
# COMPACT_ATOMS: atom_id res chain seq x y z
N MET A 1 43.13 -34.08 -18.14
CA MET A 1 42.87 -35.39 -17.52
C MET A 1 42.03 -35.14 -16.28
N ARG A 2 40.72 -35.45 -16.37
CA ARG A 2 39.69 -35.65 -15.30
C ARG A 2 39.40 -34.45 -14.35
N TYR A 3 38.24 -33.77 -14.36
CA TYR A 3 36.88 -34.19 -13.90
C TYR A 3 36.93 -34.81 -12.47
N PHE A 4 36.09 -34.51 -11.47
CA PHE A 4 34.76 -33.90 -11.37
C PHE A 4 34.45 -33.64 -9.88
N LEU A 5 33.61 -32.63 -9.60
CA LEU A 5 32.55 -32.56 -8.58
C LEU A 5 32.77 -33.00 -7.12
N GLY A 6 32.37 -32.10 -6.20
CA GLY A 6 31.49 -32.48 -5.09
C GLY A 6 31.95 -32.04 -3.71
N ALA A 7 31.49 -30.87 -3.24
CA ALA A 7 31.24 -30.58 -1.81
C ALA A 7 30.65 -29.17 -1.62
N ILE A 8 29.56 -28.83 -2.32
CA ILE A 8 28.67 -27.73 -1.92
C ILE A 8 27.26 -28.32 -1.99
N LEU A 9 26.43 -28.04 -0.98
CA LEU A 9 25.05 -28.51 -0.77
C LEU A 9 24.88 -29.81 0.04
N LEU A 10 25.01 -29.72 1.37
CA LEU A 10 24.44 -30.71 2.30
C LEU A 10 24.15 -30.07 3.67
N VAL A 11 23.29 -29.04 3.68
CA VAL A 11 22.61 -28.55 4.90
C VAL A 11 21.09 -28.39 4.70
N LEU A 12 20.57 -28.34 3.47
CA LEU A 12 19.13 -28.47 3.21
C LEU A 12 18.78 -29.91 2.84
N CYS A 13 18.53 -30.77 3.83
CA CYS A 13 17.66 -31.96 3.67
C CYS A 13 17.43 -32.80 4.95
N PHE A 14 17.82 -32.34 6.15
CA PHE A 14 17.69 -33.18 7.37
C PHE A 14 16.49 -32.92 8.28
N PHE A 15 15.44 -32.24 7.80
CA PHE A 15 14.17 -32.11 8.54
C PHE A 15 12.89 -32.42 7.74
N LEU A 16 12.99 -32.97 6.53
CA LEU A 16 11.80 -33.36 5.74
C LEU A 16 11.48 -34.86 5.78
N SER A 17 12.18 -35.65 6.60
CA SER A 17 11.96 -37.10 6.75
C SER A 17 11.44 -37.54 8.12
N HIS A 18 11.07 -36.61 9.02
CA HIS A 18 10.42 -36.94 10.30
C HIS A 18 8.90 -36.66 10.35
N LEU A 19 8.31 -36.15 9.25
CA LEU A 19 6.94 -35.63 9.22
C LEU A 19 5.80 -36.67 9.16
N ASN A 20 6.05 -37.97 9.33
CA ASN A 20 4.92 -38.91 9.46
C ASN A 20 4.44 -39.06 10.91
N GLY A 21 5.33 -38.96 11.90
CA GLY A 21 4.94 -39.01 13.33
C GLY A 21 4.39 -37.68 13.84
N ASP A 22 5.02 -36.57 13.45
CA ASP A 22 4.67 -35.23 13.92
C ASP A 22 3.41 -34.66 13.26
N ALA A 23 3.14 -34.99 11.99
CA ALA A 23 1.92 -34.55 11.32
C ALA A 23 0.67 -35.19 11.93
N GLN A 24 0.76 -36.46 12.36
CA GLN A 24 -0.37 -37.16 12.98
C GLN A 24 -0.67 -36.62 14.38
N SER A 25 0.36 -36.26 15.17
CA SER A 25 0.18 -35.63 16.49
C SER A 25 -0.36 -34.20 16.40
N PHE A 26 0.05 -33.44 15.37
CA PHE A 26 -0.45 -32.10 15.10
C PHE A 26 -1.94 -32.09 14.71
N THR A 27 -2.36 -33.01 13.84
CA THR A 27 -3.79 -33.10 13.42
C THR A 27 -4.75 -33.37 14.58
N GLN A 28 -4.28 -33.98 15.69
CA GLN A 28 -5.08 -34.21 16.89
C GLN A 28 -5.30 -32.94 17.73
N GLN A 29 -4.50 -31.89 17.50
CA GLN A 29 -4.61 -30.60 18.19
C GLN A 29 -5.52 -29.61 17.46
N ILE A 30 -6.02 -29.98 16.27
CA ILE A 30 -6.93 -29.15 15.48
C ILE A 30 -8.34 -29.27 16.05
N SER A 31 -8.99 -28.15 16.33
CA SER A 31 -10.37 -28.15 16.80
C SER A 31 -11.32 -28.49 15.66
N HIS A 32 -12.27 -29.40 15.88
CA HIS A 32 -13.31 -29.74 14.90
C HIS A 32 -14.58 -28.97 15.19
N ILE A 33 -15.07 -28.21 14.20
CA ILE A 33 -16.24 -27.36 14.34
C ILE A 33 -17.21 -27.65 13.18
N GLU A 34 -18.42 -28.08 13.51
CA GLU A 34 -19.49 -28.27 12.54
C GLU A 34 -20.41 -27.05 12.51
N ILE A 35 -20.68 -26.53 11.32
CA ILE A 35 -21.62 -25.43 11.10
C ILE A 35 -22.45 -25.70 9.86
N PRO A 36 -23.66 -25.14 9.71
CA PRO A 36 -24.44 -25.33 8.49
C PRO A 36 -23.68 -24.86 7.24
N GLU A 37 -23.15 -23.64 7.27
CA GLU A 37 -22.48 -22.99 6.15
C GLU A 37 -21.52 -21.91 6.68
N TYR A 38 -20.34 -21.76 6.06
CA TYR A 38 -19.36 -20.74 6.45
C TYR A 38 -19.57 -19.47 5.63
N SER A 39 -19.93 -18.37 6.30
CA SER A 39 -20.00 -17.06 5.68
C SER A 39 -18.60 -16.45 5.60
N VAL A 40 -18.05 -16.31 4.39
CA VAL A 40 -16.78 -15.62 4.18
C VAL A 40 -17.00 -14.13 4.29
N GLU A 41 -16.63 -13.56 5.44
CA GLU A 41 -16.67 -12.11 5.65
C GLU A 41 -15.26 -11.53 5.46
N GLU A 42 -15.12 -10.59 4.53
CA GLU A 42 -13.90 -9.80 4.38
C GLU A 42 -13.78 -8.84 5.56
N LYS A 43 -13.06 -9.29 6.59
CA LYS A 43 -12.79 -8.52 7.81
C LYS A 43 -11.36 -7.98 7.79
N PRO A 44 -11.12 -6.81 8.42
CA PRO A 44 -9.76 -6.41 8.77
C PRO A 44 -9.04 -7.54 9.51
N TYR A 45 -7.76 -7.72 9.21
CA TYR A 45 -6.90 -8.73 9.82
C TYR A 45 -7.22 -10.21 9.50
N HIS A 46 -7.95 -10.43 8.40
CA HIS A 46 -8.21 -11.76 7.85
C HIS A 46 -7.62 -11.83 6.43
N VAL A 47 -7.03 -12.97 6.08
CA VAL A 47 -6.67 -13.30 4.70
C VAL A 47 -7.39 -14.58 4.32
N VAL A 48 -8.10 -14.53 3.19
CA VAL A 48 -8.85 -15.68 2.66
C VAL A 48 -8.04 -16.34 1.55
N PHE A 49 -7.64 -17.58 1.76
CA PHE A 49 -7.10 -18.44 0.72
C PHE A 49 -8.20 -19.30 0.15
N LYS A 50 -8.34 -19.27 -1.17
CA LYS A 50 -9.38 -20.01 -1.90
C LYS A 50 -8.80 -21.33 -2.40
N MET A 51 -9.54 -22.40 -2.18
CA MET A 51 -9.27 -23.73 -2.71
C MET A 51 -10.54 -24.27 -3.36
N ARG A 52 -10.42 -25.26 -4.23
CA ARG A 52 -11.60 -25.94 -4.80
C ARG A 52 -12.04 -27.11 -3.92
N TYR A 53 -13.29 -27.54 -4.09
CA TYR A 53 -13.82 -28.76 -3.49
C TYR A 53 -12.89 -29.95 -3.74
N ALA A 54 -12.60 -30.71 -2.68
CA ALA A 54 -11.69 -31.86 -2.66
C ALA A 54 -10.25 -31.60 -3.20
N GLN A 55 -9.83 -30.34 -3.36
CA GLN A 55 -8.49 -29.96 -3.82
C GLN A 55 -7.74 -29.20 -2.73
N SER A 56 -6.41 -29.25 -2.79
CA SER A 56 -5.53 -28.53 -1.85
C SER A 56 -4.86 -27.31 -2.44
N GLU A 57 -4.87 -27.15 -3.76
CA GLU A 57 -4.22 -26.05 -4.46
C GLU A 57 -4.88 -24.70 -4.09
N ILE A 58 -4.03 -23.74 -3.71
CA ILE A 58 -4.44 -22.36 -3.44
C ILE A 58 -4.51 -21.59 -4.75
N THR A 59 -5.68 -21.06 -5.10
CA THR A 59 -5.86 -20.35 -6.37
C THR A 59 -5.39 -18.88 -6.33
N ASN A 60 -5.22 -18.32 -5.14
CA ASN A 60 -4.80 -16.93 -4.90
C ASN A 60 -3.50 -16.87 -4.07
N THR A 61 -2.42 -17.45 -4.60
CA THR A 61 -1.13 -17.63 -3.90
C THR A 61 -0.53 -16.35 -3.33
N LYS A 62 -0.77 -15.20 -3.97
CA LYS A 62 -0.24 -13.89 -3.56
C LYS A 62 -0.99 -13.23 -2.39
N ALA A 63 -2.06 -13.84 -1.87
CA ALA A 63 -2.93 -13.22 -0.85
C ALA A 63 -2.21 -12.86 0.47
N TRP A 64 -1.07 -13.50 0.77
CA TRP A 64 -0.24 -13.24 1.95
C TRP A 64 1.12 -12.59 1.64
N GLU A 65 1.44 -12.35 0.36
CA GLU A 65 2.73 -11.76 -0.01
C GLU A 65 2.85 -10.31 0.49
N LYS A 66 1.75 -9.54 0.41
CA LYS A 66 1.70 -8.17 0.93
C LYS A 66 1.83 -8.13 2.46
N ASP A 67 2.78 -7.35 2.95
CA ASP A 67 2.90 -6.87 4.34
C ASP A 67 3.10 -7.93 5.43
N ARG A 68 3.66 -9.08 5.07
CA ARG A 68 3.94 -10.18 6.00
C ARG A 68 4.80 -9.79 7.22
N ARG A 69 5.72 -8.82 7.06
CA ARG A 69 6.71 -8.40 8.08
C ARG A 69 6.10 -8.04 9.44
N HIS A 70 4.90 -7.48 9.43
CA HIS A 70 4.22 -7.01 10.64
C HIS A 70 3.05 -7.91 11.04
N LYS A 71 2.79 -9.00 10.33
CA LYS A 71 1.67 -9.89 10.59
C LYS A 71 2.15 -11.07 11.43
N LYS A 72 1.49 -11.30 12.58
CA LYS A 72 1.60 -12.56 13.30
C LYS A 72 0.29 -13.31 13.17
N VAL A 73 0.32 -14.48 12.54
CA VAL A 73 -0.83 -15.38 12.51
C VAL A 73 -1.18 -15.79 13.93
N ILE A 74 -2.48 -15.82 14.22
CA ILE A 74 -3.01 -16.23 15.52
C ILE A 74 -3.98 -17.40 15.39
N GLU A 75 -4.67 -17.50 14.25
CA GLU A 75 -5.66 -18.55 14.02
C GLU A 75 -5.79 -18.86 12.53
N VAL A 76 -6.05 -20.13 12.21
CA VAL A 76 -6.35 -20.62 10.87
C VAL A 76 -7.63 -21.46 10.92
N ASP A 77 -8.65 -21.02 10.19
CA ASP A 77 -9.85 -21.83 9.93
C ASP A 77 -9.70 -22.52 8.57
N LEU A 78 -9.53 -23.84 8.56
CA LEU A 78 -9.56 -24.66 7.35
C LEU A 78 -10.99 -25.11 7.06
N VAL A 79 -11.57 -24.64 5.96
CA VAL A 79 -12.98 -24.85 5.65
C VAL A 79 -13.17 -25.97 4.63
N PHE A 80 -13.99 -26.94 5.03
CA PHE A 80 -14.37 -28.13 4.29
C PHE A 80 -15.90 -28.22 4.25
N THR A 81 -16.40 -29.06 3.35
CA THR A 81 -17.77 -29.56 3.39
C THR A 81 -17.75 -30.96 4.00
N GLN A 82 -18.76 -31.29 4.81
CA GLN A 82 -18.97 -32.64 5.34
C GLN A 82 -19.68 -33.51 4.28
N TYR A 83 -19.03 -33.67 3.13
CA TYR A 83 -19.55 -34.45 2.02
C TYR A 83 -18.47 -35.32 1.38
N PRO A 84 -18.73 -36.62 1.13
CA PRO A 84 -19.91 -37.38 1.59
C PRO A 84 -20.08 -37.40 3.13
N LYS A 85 -21.28 -37.70 3.65
CA LYS A 85 -21.52 -37.61 5.11
C LYS A 85 -20.72 -38.65 5.91
N GLN A 86 -20.58 -39.86 5.37
CA GLN A 86 -19.78 -40.92 5.95
C GLN A 86 -18.37 -40.85 5.41
N LYS A 87 -17.35 -40.92 6.28
CA LYS A 87 -15.93 -40.76 5.90
C LYS A 87 -15.46 -41.88 4.96
N GLU A 88 -16.06 -43.05 5.07
CA GLU A 88 -15.75 -44.24 4.27
C GLU A 88 -16.08 -44.04 2.79
N ASP A 89 -17.03 -43.16 2.48
CA ASP A 89 -17.46 -42.84 1.12
C ASP A 89 -16.55 -41.79 0.44
N TRP A 90 -15.57 -41.23 1.18
CA TRP A 90 -14.71 -40.18 0.65
C TRP A 90 -13.69 -40.76 -0.33
N ARG A 91 -13.78 -40.33 -1.60
CA ARG A 91 -12.81 -40.70 -2.64
C ARG A 91 -11.38 -40.23 -2.31
N THR A 92 -11.26 -39.05 -1.72
CA THR A 92 -9.99 -38.54 -1.21
C THR A 92 -9.99 -38.72 0.29
N ASN A 93 -9.02 -39.48 0.80
CA ASN A 93 -8.88 -39.67 2.23
C ASN A 93 -8.78 -38.31 2.94
N TYR A 94 -9.61 -38.15 3.98
CA TYR A 94 -9.80 -36.92 4.72
C TYR A 94 -8.48 -36.36 5.26
N ASP A 95 -7.74 -37.19 5.99
CA ASP A 95 -6.49 -36.81 6.64
C ASP A 95 -5.44 -36.43 5.59
N THR A 96 -5.41 -37.16 4.48
CA THR A 96 -4.53 -36.85 3.34
C THR A 96 -4.83 -35.47 2.74
N LEU A 97 -6.11 -35.13 2.53
CA LEU A 97 -6.49 -33.81 2.01
C LEU A 97 -6.17 -32.69 3.00
N LEU A 98 -6.46 -32.92 4.29
CA LEU A 98 -6.13 -31.99 5.37
C LEU A 98 -4.62 -31.71 5.42
N THR A 99 -3.78 -32.74 5.46
CA THR A 99 -2.31 -32.58 5.47
C THR A 99 -1.82 -31.85 4.22
N ARG A 100 -2.39 -32.13 3.04
CA ARG A 100 -2.02 -31.41 1.81
C ARG A 100 -2.40 -29.94 1.87
N ARG A 101 -3.58 -29.60 2.38
CA ARG A 101 -4.02 -28.19 2.54
C ARG A 101 -3.17 -27.43 3.55
N ILE A 102 -2.84 -28.04 4.68
CA ILE A 102 -1.90 -27.47 5.66
C ILE A 102 -0.56 -27.19 4.97
N ARG A 103 -0.03 -28.17 4.22
CA ARG A 103 1.24 -28.00 3.50
C ARG A 103 1.20 -26.86 2.48
N GLU A 104 0.15 -26.76 1.66
CA GLU A 104 0.02 -25.65 0.71
C GLU A 104 -0.09 -24.30 1.44
N LEU A 105 -0.79 -24.25 2.57
CA LEU A 105 -0.87 -23.03 3.37
C LEU A 105 0.48 -22.67 4.01
N THR A 106 1.23 -23.62 4.53
CA THR A 106 2.59 -23.39 5.08
C THR A 106 3.58 -22.97 3.99
N LYS A 107 3.41 -23.43 2.74
CA LYS A 107 4.20 -22.89 1.62
C LYS A 107 3.88 -21.43 1.34
N ALA A 108 2.60 -21.04 1.41
CA ALA A 108 2.17 -19.66 1.21
C ALA A 108 2.53 -18.75 2.41
N ILE A 109 2.53 -19.31 3.61
CA ILE A 109 2.82 -18.67 4.90
C ILE A 109 3.91 -19.47 5.64
N PRO A 110 5.18 -19.27 5.30
CA PRO A 110 6.29 -19.96 5.96
C PRO A 110 6.32 -19.72 7.48
N GLU A 111 5.74 -18.62 7.97
CA GLU A 111 5.64 -18.28 9.40
C GLU A 111 4.79 -19.27 10.22
N LEU A 112 4.00 -20.13 9.57
CA LEU A 112 3.26 -21.20 10.24
C LEU A 112 4.13 -22.40 10.62
N GLU A 113 5.30 -22.55 9.99
CA GLU A 113 6.16 -23.70 10.21
C GLU A 113 6.74 -23.67 11.63
N GLY A 114 6.31 -24.62 12.46
CA GLY A 114 6.78 -24.75 13.85
C GLY A 114 6.17 -23.77 14.86
N ASP A 115 5.27 -22.85 14.46
CA ASP A 115 4.57 -21.97 15.40
C ASP A 115 3.40 -22.69 16.07
N THR A 116 3.64 -23.21 17.28
CA THR A 116 2.63 -23.89 18.10
C THR A 116 1.66 -22.92 18.81
N SER A 117 1.85 -21.60 18.67
CA SER A 117 0.94 -20.60 19.24
C SER A 117 -0.26 -20.27 18.35
N VAL A 118 -0.28 -20.78 17.11
CA VAL A 118 -1.39 -20.62 16.18
C VAL A 118 -2.50 -21.60 16.50
N THR A 119 -3.72 -21.10 16.65
CA THR A 119 -4.91 -21.96 16.80
C THR A 119 -5.34 -22.48 15.43
N TRP A 120 -5.55 -23.78 15.30
CA TRP A 120 -6.05 -24.39 14.07
C TRP A 120 -7.45 -24.93 14.28
N ASN A 121 -8.37 -24.51 13.42
CA ASN A 121 -9.75 -24.98 13.40
C ASN A 121 -10.01 -25.66 12.06
N LEU A 122 -10.70 -26.79 12.12
CA LEU A 122 -11.22 -27.51 10.99
C LEU A 122 -12.73 -27.35 10.97
N ILE A 123 -13.19 -26.58 10.01
CA ILE A 123 -14.60 -26.25 9.85
C ILE A 123 -15.23 -27.22 8.86
N LEU A 124 -16.29 -27.89 9.29
CA LEU A 124 -17.09 -28.82 8.50
C LEU A 124 -18.46 -28.21 8.24
N GLN A 125 -18.71 -27.83 6.99
CA GLN A 125 -20.01 -27.33 6.56
C GLN A 125 -21.00 -28.48 6.35
N THR A 126 -22.11 -28.49 7.08
CA THR A 126 -23.02 -29.64 7.19
C THR A 126 -24.28 -29.52 6.34
N ASN A 127 -24.62 -28.32 5.86
CA ASN A 127 -25.76 -28.09 4.98
C ASN A 127 -25.44 -28.47 3.51
N VAL A 128 -25.00 -29.71 3.31
CA VAL A 128 -24.57 -30.24 2.02
C VAL A 128 -25.29 -31.57 1.75
N ASN A 129 -26.03 -31.63 0.64
CA ASN A 129 -26.85 -32.80 0.32
C ASN A 129 -26.27 -33.63 -0.83
N ASN A 130 -25.58 -32.99 -1.76
CA ASN A 130 -25.00 -33.64 -2.93
C ASN A 130 -23.65 -32.99 -3.32
N GLU A 131 -22.95 -33.61 -4.27
CA GLU A 131 -21.64 -33.14 -4.72
C GLU A 131 -21.68 -31.75 -5.39
N SER A 132 -22.77 -31.42 -6.09
CA SER A 132 -22.92 -30.10 -6.71
C SER A 132 -23.04 -29.00 -5.65
N ASP A 133 -23.83 -29.22 -4.59
CA ASP A 133 -23.89 -28.31 -3.44
C ASP A 133 -22.48 -28.16 -2.84
N ALA A 134 -21.79 -29.29 -2.63
CA ALA A 134 -20.45 -29.32 -2.06
C ALA A 134 -19.43 -28.55 -2.90
N GLN A 135 -19.58 -28.48 -4.22
CA GLN A 135 -18.69 -27.72 -5.11
C GLN A 135 -18.94 -26.20 -5.09
N GLN A 136 -20.15 -25.78 -4.72
CA GLN A 136 -20.54 -24.36 -4.69
C GLN A 136 -20.22 -23.69 -3.35
N MET A 137 -20.15 -24.46 -2.27
CA MET A 137 -19.76 -23.95 -0.95
C MET A 137 -18.30 -23.52 -0.92
N PHE A 138 -17.93 -22.66 0.04
CA PHE A 138 -16.56 -22.21 0.19
C PHE A 138 -15.63 -23.34 0.68
N HIS A 139 -14.44 -23.44 0.06
CA HIS A 139 -13.32 -24.22 0.59
C HIS A 139 -12.07 -23.36 0.59
N GLY A 140 -11.24 -23.56 1.61
CA GLY A 140 -10.03 -22.77 1.73
C GLY A 140 -9.54 -22.63 3.15
N ALA A 141 -8.78 -21.57 3.38
CA ALA A 141 -8.29 -21.20 4.69
C ALA A 141 -8.61 -19.74 4.99
N ILE A 142 -9.07 -19.45 6.20
CA ILE A 142 -9.17 -18.09 6.73
C ILE A 142 -8.06 -17.94 7.76
N VAL A 143 -7.08 -17.10 7.42
CA VAL A 143 -5.92 -16.82 8.26
C VAL A 143 -6.19 -15.52 9.00
N LYS A 144 -6.32 -15.61 10.31
CA LYS A 144 -6.50 -14.46 11.21
C LYS A 144 -5.15 -14.07 11.77
N TYR A 145 -4.84 -12.78 11.74
CA TYR A 145 -3.56 -12.27 12.21
C TYR A 145 -3.72 -11.06 13.12
N LYS A 146 -2.65 -10.73 13.85
CA LYS A 146 -2.51 -9.45 14.55
C LYS A 146 -1.30 -8.71 14.00
N LEU A 147 -1.35 -7.39 14.05
CA LEU A 147 -0.21 -6.55 13.67
C LEU A 147 0.76 -6.37 14.84
N LEU A 148 2.02 -6.74 14.64
CA LEU A 148 3.14 -6.50 15.55
C LEU A 148 3.93 -5.29 15.10
N LEU A 149 3.40 -4.10 15.39
CA LEU A 149 3.99 -2.85 14.91
C LEU A 149 5.09 -2.30 15.86
N PRO A 150 6.18 -1.75 15.31
CA PRO A 150 7.15 -0.96 16.08
C PRO A 150 6.50 0.21 16.82
N LYS A 151 7.09 0.63 17.95
CA LYS A 151 6.56 1.72 18.78
C LYS A 151 6.35 3.03 18.00
N LYS A 152 7.30 3.40 17.13
CA LYS A 152 7.22 4.60 16.29
C LYS A 152 5.99 4.54 15.37
N LEU A 153 5.83 3.44 14.63
CA LEU A 153 4.70 3.24 13.72
C LEU A 153 3.33 3.22 14.46
N LYS A 154 3.27 2.60 15.65
CA LYS A 154 2.08 2.67 16.51
C LYS A 154 1.71 4.11 16.88
N LYS A 155 2.71 4.94 17.21
CA LYS A 155 2.52 6.35 17.52
C LYS A 155 2.00 7.11 16.30
N SER A 156 2.63 6.95 15.14
CA SER A 156 2.20 7.58 13.88
C SER A 156 0.76 7.21 13.51
N LEU A 157 0.40 5.92 13.56
CA LEU A 157 -0.99 5.47 13.33
C LEU A 157 -1.99 6.08 14.31
N ALA A 158 -1.60 6.25 15.57
CA ALA A 158 -2.45 6.91 16.56
C ALA A 158 -2.62 8.40 16.26
N THR A 159 -1.56 9.09 15.84
CA THR A 159 -1.63 10.50 15.39
C THR A 159 -2.53 10.65 14.17
N VAL A 160 -2.29 9.88 13.10
CA VAL A 160 -3.10 9.86 11.88
C VAL A 160 -4.59 9.67 12.20
N ARG A 161 -4.93 8.69 13.03
CA ARG A 161 -6.33 8.48 13.47
C ARG A 161 -6.91 9.67 14.21
N LYS A 162 -6.13 10.33 15.07
CA LYS A 162 -6.59 11.51 15.81
C LYS A 162 -6.83 12.70 14.86
N ILE A 163 -5.96 12.93 13.88
CA ILE A 163 -6.14 13.97 12.84
C ILE A 163 -7.41 13.66 12.04
N ILE A 164 -7.52 12.47 11.44
CA ILE A 164 -8.67 12.09 10.61
C ILE A 164 -9.98 12.22 11.39
N THR A 165 -9.99 11.96 12.70
CA THR A 165 -11.18 12.06 13.55
C THR A 165 -11.44 13.45 14.13
N GLY A 166 -10.58 14.44 13.85
CA GLY A 166 -10.70 15.80 14.39
C GLY A 166 -10.51 15.86 15.91
N LYS A 167 -9.72 14.95 16.48
CA LYS A 167 -9.47 14.86 17.94
C LYS A 167 -8.23 15.63 18.39
N ILE A 168 -7.39 16.04 17.45
CA ILE A 168 -6.25 16.91 17.70
C ILE A 168 -6.18 17.94 16.59
N ASP A 169 -5.65 19.10 16.93
CA ASP A 169 -5.22 20.10 15.98
C ASP A 169 -3.82 19.74 15.47
N PHE A 170 -3.48 20.27 14.29
CA PHE A 170 -2.16 20.17 13.66
C PHE A 170 -1.62 21.59 13.45
N GLU A 171 -0.32 21.75 13.63
CA GLU A 171 0.34 23.06 13.57
C GLU A 171 0.41 23.59 12.13
N ASP A 172 0.89 22.74 11.21
CA ASP A 172 0.88 23.04 9.78
C ASP A 172 -0.46 22.62 9.17
N SER A 173 -1.20 23.60 8.65
CA SER A 173 -2.52 23.43 8.03
C SER A 173 -2.49 23.64 6.51
N ILE A 174 -1.34 23.48 5.85
CA ILE A 174 -1.16 23.72 4.41
C ILE A 174 -2.26 23.09 3.55
N VAL A 175 -2.61 21.82 3.78
CA VAL A 175 -3.62 21.13 2.96
C VAL A 175 -4.98 21.81 3.10
N PHE A 176 -5.36 22.23 4.30
CA PHE A 176 -6.59 22.99 4.53
C PHE A 176 -6.53 24.36 3.86
N ASN A 177 -5.47 25.12 4.08
CA ASN A 177 -5.32 26.47 3.54
C ASN A 177 -5.34 26.48 2.00
N VAL A 178 -4.69 25.51 1.37
CA VAL A 178 -4.70 25.38 -0.09
C VAL A 178 -6.10 25.06 -0.60
N PHE A 179 -6.80 24.08 0.01
CA PHE A 179 -8.17 23.77 -0.39
C PHE A 179 -9.16 24.91 -0.13
N GLU A 180 -8.93 25.74 0.89
CA GLU A 180 -9.73 26.94 1.14
C GLU A 180 -9.49 28.03 0.10
N ARG A 181 -8.22 28.27 -0.31
CA ARG A 181 -7.89 29.22 -1.37
C ARG A 181 -8.38 28.77 -2.75
N ASN A 182 -8.45 27.46 -2.98
CA ASN A 182 -8.86 26.84 -4.24
C ASN A 182 -10.22 26.15 -4.10
N ALA A 183 -11.20 26.86 -3.53
CA ALA A 183 -12.51 26.32 -3.17
C ALA A 183 -13.39 25.89 -4.37
N ASP A 184 -12.98 26.23 -5.59
CA ASP A 184 -13.60 25.84 -6.85
C ASP A 184 -13.18 24.44 -7.34
N TRP A 185 -12.10 23.86 -6.79
CA TRP A 185 -11.70 22.50 -7.12
C TRP A 185 -12.78 21.48 -6.75
N ASP A 186 -13.25 20.75 -7.75
CA ASP A 186 -14.24 19.69 -7.63
C ASP A 186 -13.85 18.45 -8.42
N LYS A 187 -14.47 17.31 -8.10
CA LYS A 187 -14.14 16.00 -8.68
C LYS A 187 -12.63 15.70 -8.67
N MET A 188 -12.00 15.82 -7.51
CA MET A 188 -10.55 15.64 -7.36
C MET A 188 -10.16 14.16 -7.34
N LEU A 189 -9.05 13.86 -8.01
CA LEU A 189 -8.19 12.72 -7.74
C LEU A 189 -7.02 13.21 -6.86
N ILE A 190 -6.92 12.74 -5.62
CA ILE A 190 -5.83 13.14 -4.72
C ILE A 190 -4.80 12.02 -4.63
N VAL A 191 -3.57 12.30 -5.04
CA VAL A 191 -2.40 11.42 -4.91
C VAL A 191 -1.57 11.94 -3.74
N ASN A 192 -1.41 11.11 -2.71
CA ASN A 192 -0.68 11.46 -1.49
C ASN A 192 0.62 10.67 -1.44
N ASP A 193 1.73 11.38 -1.28
CA ASP A 193 2.90 10.83 -0.62
C ASP A 193 2.46 10.34 0.77
N TRP A 194 2.68 9.06 1.02
CA TRP A 194 2.33 8.37 2.24
C TRP A 194 3.57 7.76 2.91
N THR A 195 4.67 8.50 2.91
CA THR A 195 5.88 8.20 3.68
C THR A 195 5.85 8.79 5.09
N GLY A 196 6.88 8.46 5.88
CA GLY A 196 6.94 8.78 7.31
C GLY A 196 6.82 10.27 7.65
N SER A 197 7.32 11.17 6.79
CA SER A 197 7.22 12.63 6.93
C SER A 197 5.84 13.17 6.52
N MET A 198 5.12 12.45 5.66
CA MET A 198 3.91 12.95 5.00
C MET A 198 2.59 12.50 5.62
N TYR A 199 2.62 11.57 6.58
CA TYR A 199 1.43 11.05 7.26
C TYR A 199 0.47 12.11 7.82
N GLU A 200 0.97 13.22 8.35
CA GLU A 200 0.12 14.26 8.91
C GLU A 200 -0.62 15.05 7.82
N TYR A 201 0.08 15.45 6.76
CA TYR A 201 -0.51 16.18 5.63
C TYR A 201 -1.53 15.33 4.87
N GLY A 202 -1.18 14.09 4.58
CA GLY A 202 -2.13 13.17 3.97
C GLY A 202 -3.34 12.86 4.88
N ALA A 203 -3.18 12.87 6.20
CA ALA A 203 -4.32 12.77 7.12
C ALA A 203 -5.21 14.03 7.11
N GLN A 204 -4.64 15.21 6.84
CA GLN A 204 -5.40 16.45 6.65
C GLN A 204 -6.33 16.37 5.43
N SER A 205 -5.86 15.81 4.30
CA SER A 205 -6.70 15.68 3.08
C SER A 205 -7.93 14.82 3.34
N VAL A 206 -7.79 13.75 4.12
CA VAL A 206 -8.90 12.90 4.56
C VAL A 206 -9.84 13.62 5.53
N LEU A 207 -9.31 14.35 6.51
CA LEU A 207 -10.16 15.13 7.42
C LEU A 207 -10.95 16.19 6.64
N TRP A 208 -10.30 16.93 5.75
CA TRP A 208 -10.94 17.94 4.92
C TRP A 208 -12.07 17.34 4.08
N TYR A 209 -11.83 16.18 3.44
CA TYR A 209 -12.88 15.47 2.72
C TYR A 209 -14.07 15.12 3.63
N ARG A 210 -13.83 14.58 4.83
CA ARG A 210 -14.91 14.25 5.78
C ARG A 210 -15.75 15.47 6.16
N LEU A 211 -15.12 16.63 6.32
CA LEU A 211 -15.82 17.89 6.62
C LEU A 211 -16.62 18.42 5.43
N ASN A 212 -16.23 18.04 4.20
CA ASN A 212 -16.84 18.52 2.94
C ASN A 212 -17.63 17.44 2.17
N MET A 213 -17.83 16.25 2.76
CA MET A 213 -18.36 15.07 2.06
C MET A 213 -19.74 15.28 1.41
N LYS A 214 -20.54 16.24 1.91
CA LYS A 214 -21.84 16.60 1.31
C LYS A 214 -21.72 17.10 -0.13
N LYS A 215 -20.61 17.75 -0.47
CA LYS A 215 -20.31 18.21 -1.85
C LYS A 215 -19.68 17.10 -2.69
N ASN A 216 -19.22 16.02 -2.05
CA ASN A 216 -18.42 14.96 -2.65
C ASN A 216 -17.30 15.47 -3.59
N PRO A 217 -16.40 16.34 -3.08
CA PRO A 217 -15.42 17.02 -3.92
C PRO A 217 -14.25 16.12 -4.33
N VAL A 218 -14.02 14.99 -3.65
CA VAL A 218 -12.93 14.03 -3.93
C VAL A 218 -13.54 12.71 -4.39
N LYS A 219 -13.13 12.23 -5.56
CA LYS A 219 -13.63 10.99 -6.17
C LYS A 219 -12.81 9.79 -5.77
N ASN A 220 -11.49 9.93 -5.79
CA ASN A 220 -10.57 8.86 -5.46
C ASN A 220 -9.33 9.42 -4.75
N MET A 221 -8.74 8.57 -3.92
CA MET A 221 -7.45 8.84 -3.29
C MET A 221 -6.46 7.74 -3.65
N VAL A 222 -5.24 8.14 -3.97
CA VAL A 222 -4.09 7.26 -4.17
C VAL A 222 -3.04 7.59 -3.11
N PHE A 223 -2.35 6.56 -2.62
CA PHE A 223 -1.33 6.62 -1.61
C PHE A 223 -0.10 5.85 -2.11
N PHE A 224 1.09 6.41 -1.98
CA PHE A 224 2.33 5.72 -2.30
C PHE A 224 3.34 5.77 -1.15
N ASN A 225 4.20 4.77 -1.02
CA ASN A 225 5.17 4.66 0.08
C ASN A 225 6.60 4.34 -0.39
N ASP A 226 6.87 4.55 -1.69
CA ASP A 226 8.13 4.25 -2.35
C ASP A 226 8.50 2.75 -2.32
N GLY A 227 7.57 1.91 -2.79
CA GLY A 227 7.88 0.53 -3.16
C GLY A 227 7.83 -0.49 -2.02
N ASP A 228 6.98 -0.30 -1.00
CA ASP A 228 6.75 -1.28 0.08
C ASP A 228 8.03 -1.74 0.80
N MET A 229 9.00 -0.81 0.94
CA MET A 229 10.34 -1.04 1.51
C MET A 229 11.18 -2.05 0.72
N LYS A 230 10.96 -2.16 -0.59
CA LYS A 230 11.96 -2.68 -1.51
C LYS A 230 13.30 -1.99 -1.24
N LYS A 231 14.39 -2.73 -1.39
CA LYS A 231 15.72 -2.12 -1.37
C LYS A 231 15.88 -1.24 -2.59
N ASP A 232 16.76 -0.26 -2.52
CA ASP A 232 16.94 0.70 -3.62
C ASP A 232 17.33 0.01 -4.93
N GLU A 233 18.08 -1.11 -4.88
CA GLU A 233 18.44 -1.88 -6.07
C GLU A 233 17.26 -2.66 -6.69
N GLU A 234 16.16 -2.82 -5.97
CA GLU A 234 14.94 -3.50 -6.40
C GLU A 234 13.87 -2.52 -6.91
N LYS A 235 14.12 -1.20 -6.79
CA LYS A 235 13.23 -0.13 -7.26
C LYS A 235 13.47 0.15 -8.74
N GLU A 236 12.90 -0.72 -9.58
CA GLU A 236 12.90 -0.52 -11.02
C GLU A 236 12.03 0.69 -11.42
N LEU A 237 12.58 1.64 -12.17
CA LEU A 237 11.86 2.85 -12.60
C LEU A 237 10.55 2.50 -13.34
N GLY A 238 9.44 3.01 -12.80
CA GLY A 238 8.08 2.75 -13.30
C GLY A 238 7.48 1.40 -12.89
N ASN A 239 8.18 0.61 -12.07
CA ASN A 239 7.72 -0.64 -11.46
C ASN A 239 8.12 -0.71 -9.96
N THR A 240 8.33 0.44 -9.31
CA THR A 240 8.70 0.52 -7.89
C THR A 240 7.57 -0.03 -7.03
N GLY A 241 6.31 0.24 -7.35
CA GLY A 241 5.14 -0.25 -6.63
C GLY A 241 4.90 0.51 -5.33
N GLY A 242 4.26 -0.14 -4.36
CA GLY A 242 3.86 0.52 -3.12
C GLY A 242 2.75 1.56 -3.31
N ILE A 243 1.92 1.37 -4.34
CA ILE A 243 0.80 2.26 -4.70
C ILE A 243 -0.52 1.58 -4.37
N TYR A 244 -1.39 2.32 -3.68
CA TYR A 244 -2.67 1.86 -3.19
C TYR A 244 -3.74 2.91 -3.46
N ASP A 245 -4.97 2.49 -3.74
CA ASP A 245 -6.11 3.40 -3.88
C ASP A 245 -7.24 3.09 -2.90
N ALA A 246 -8.04 4.10 -2.63
CA ALA A 246 -9.27 3.99 -1.87
C ALA A 246 -10.33 4.96 -2.39
N ASN A 247 -11.58 4.50 -2.40
CA ASN A 247 -12.72 5.39 -2.51
C ASN A 247 -12.95 6.07 -1.14
N PRO A 248 -12.90 7.41 -1.06
CA PRO A 248 -13.02 8.12 0.20
C PRO A 248 -14.44 8.06 0.82
N GLU A 249 -15.49 7.72 0.06
CA GLU A 249 -16.84 7.48 0.58
C GLU A 249 -16.90 6.26 1.51
N ASP A 250 -16.08 5.23 1.26
CA ASP A 250 -15.92 4.11 2.19
C ASP A 250 -14.81 4.42 3.21
N LEU A 251 -15.19 5.19 4.24
CA LEU A 251 -14.27 5.60 5.30
C LEU A 251 -13.61 4.40 6.02
N ARG A 252 -14.29 3.25 6.11
CA ARG A 252 -13.72 2.06 6.77
C ARG A 252 -12.62 1.46 5.90
N ASN A 253 -12.89 1.32 4.61
CA ASN A 253 -11.88 0.84 3.66
C ASN A 253 -10.72 1.84 3.55
N LEU A 254 -10.99 3.13 3.44
CA LEU A 254 -9.96 4.18 3.40
C LEU A 254 -9.00 4.09 4.59
N ILE A 255 -9.51 4.02 5.83
CA ILE A 255 -8.67 3.87 7.02
C ILE A 255 -7.88 2.55 7.01
N SER A 256 -8.45 1.49 6.43
CA SER A 256 -7.77 0.21 6.27
C SER A 256 -6.60 0.33 5.30
N VAL A 257 -6.81 0.92 4.13
CA VAL A 257 -5.79 1.15 3.09
C VAL A 257 -4.68 2.05 3.61
N MET A 258 -5.01 3.18 4.24
CA MET A 258 -4.00 4.08 4.82
C MET A 258 -3.11 3.36 5.82
N ARG A 259 -3.69 2.52 6.69
CA ARG A 259 -2.92 1.70 7.62
C ARG A 259 -2.08 0.65 6.90
N GLU A 260 -2.61 0.03 5.85
CA GLU A 260 -1.89 -0.94 5.03
C GLU A 260 -0.62 -0.29 4.48
N VAL A 261 -0.76 0.81 3.72
CA VAL A 261 0.36 1.54 3.11
C VAL A 261 1.46 1.88 4.13
N MET A 262 1.10 2.40 5.31
CA MET A 262 2.06 2.72 6.39
C MET A 262 2.81 1.51 6.95
N VAL A 263 2.17 0.34 6.95
CA VAL A 263 2.72 -0.91 7.47
C VAL A 263 3.56 -1.61 6.40
N SER A 264 3.22 -1.39 5.13
CA SER A 264 3.96 -1.81 3.94
C SER A 264 5.22 -0.99 3.71
N GLY A 265 5.26 0.27 4.14
CA GLY A 265 6.47 1.07 4.02
C GLY A 265 6.29 2.48 4.56
N SER A 266 7.43 3.15 4.75
CA SER A 266 7.45 4.53 5.23
C SER A 266 8.45 5.39 4.47
N GLY A 267 8.83 4.98 3.25
CA GLY A 267 10.02 5.48 2.55
C GLY A 267 11.32 4.86 3.08
N GLY A 268 12.46 5.32 2.55
CA GLY A 268 13.78 4.82 2.96
C GLY A 268 14.95 5.66 2.49
N ASP A 269 14.93 6.09 1.23
CA ASP A 269 15.91 6.97 0.61
C ASP A 269 15.31 8.34 0.27
N ASP A 270 16.12 9.21 -0.35
CA ASP A 270 15.81 10.64 -0.49
C ASP A 270 14.86 10.96 -1.67
N GLU A 271 14.65 10.05 -2.62
CA GLU A 271 13.77 10.27 -3.79
C GLU A 271 12.60 9.28 -3.79
N GLU A 272 11.43 9.68 -4.27
CA GLU A 272 10.20 8.87 -4.21
C GLU A 272 9.57 8.61 -5.60
N ASN A 273 8.56 7.72 -5.66
CA ASN A 273 7.92 7.28 -6.91
C ASN A 273 6.61 8.02 -7.25
N ASP A 274 6.64 9.35 -7.16
CA ASP A 274 5.48 10.23 -7.37
C ASP A 274 4.82 10.04 -8.74
N LEU A 275 5.60 9.92 -9.83
CA LEU A 275 5.03 9.87 -11.18
C LEU A 275 4.38 8.52 -11.49
N GLU A 276 4.90 7.42 -10.94
CA GLU A 276 4.26 6.12 -11.00
C GLU A 276 2.89 6.15 -10.30
N ALA A 277 2.80 6.80 -9.13
CA ALA A 277 1.54 6.97 -8.41
C ALA A 277 0.53 7.85 -9.16
N LEU A 278 0.99 8.95 -9.76
CA LEU A 278 0.18 9.80 -10.63
C LEU A 278 -0.35 9.01 -11.84
N LEU A 279 0.53 8.32 -12.57
CA LEU A 279 0.14 7.52 -13.73
C LEU A 279 -0.81 6.39 -13.35
N PHE A 280 -0.62 5.75 -12.19
CA PHE A 280 -1.55 4.76 -11.68
C PHE A 280 -2.96 5.33 -11.53
N GLY A 281 -3.09 6.50 -10.88
CA GLY A 281 -4.38 7.17 -10.70
C GLY A 281 -5.02 7.59 -12.03
N LEU A 282 -4.23 8.24 -12.91
CA LEU A 282 -4.68 8.71 -14.22
C LEU A 282 -5.15 7.58 -15.15
N ASN A 283 -4.52 6.40 -15.08
CA ASN A 283 -4.89 5.25 -15.91
C ASN A 283 -6.08 4.47 -15.34
N LYS A 284 -6.28 4.49 -14.02
CA LYS A 284 -7.30 3.70 -13.33
C LYS A 284 -8.65 4.39 -13.26
N PHE A 285 -8.66 5.72 -13.13
CA PHE A 285 -9.87 6.50 -12.92
C PHE A 285 -10.12 7.44 -14.11
N ASP A 286 -11.39 7.74 -14.37
CA ASP A 286 -11.83 8.62 -15.46
C ASP A 286 -12.79 9.74 -14.98
N ASP A 287 -13.51 9.54 -13.87
CA ASP A 287 -14.32 10.59 -13.22
C ASP A 287 -13.46 11.47 -12.30
N PHE A 288 -12.66 12.36 -12.89
CA PHE A 288 -12.04 13.48 -12.18
C PHE A 288 -11.95 14.72 -13.08
N LYS A 289 -11.77 15.90 -12.47
CA LYS A 289 -11.47 17.15 -13.16
C LYS A 289 -10.10 17.70 -12.76
N GLU A 290 -9.81 17.65 -11.47
CA GLU A 290 -8.54 18.12 -10.91
C GLU A 290 -7.73 16.94 -10.39
N VAL A 291 -6.41 16.99 -10.57
CA VAL A 291 -5.46 16.00 -10.04
C VAL A 291 -4.53 16.71 -9.08
N ILE A 292 -4.57 16.31 -7.81
CA ILE A 292 -3.82 16.93 -6.73
C ILE A 292 -2.72 15.98 -6.29
N LEU A 293 -1.47 16.42 -6.32
CA LEU A 293 -0.34 15.74 -5.69
C LEU A 293 -0.05 16.43 -4.35
N ILE A 294 0.00 15.67 -3.26
CA ILE A 294 0.46 16.15 -1.95
C ILE A 294 1.80 15.47 -1.66
N SER A 295 2.90 16.23 -1.65
CA SER A 295 4.27 15.67 -1.54
C SER A 295 5.20 16.55 -0.69
N ASP A 296 6.32 15.99 -0.22
CA ASP A 296 7.33 16.70 0.58
C ASP A 296 8.28 17.52 -0.31
N ASN A 297 8.48 18.80 0.00
CA ASN A 297 9.47 19.63 -0.68
C ASN A 297 10.92 19.16 -0.47
N LYS A 298 11.18 18.33 0.53
CA LYS A 298 12.54 17.94 0.89
C LYS A 298 13.17 16.98 -0.12
N ASN A 299 12.35 16.10 -0.68
CA ASN A 299 12.78 14.93 -1.44
C ASN A 299 12.50 15.12 -2.94
N GLY A 300 13.32 14.48 -3.77
CA GLY A 300 13.19 14.53 -5.22
C GLY A 300 12.25 13.46 -5.78
N ILE A 301 11.95 13.56 -7.07
CA ILE A 301 11.11 12.59 -7.76
C ILE A 301 12.04 11.62 -8.49
N ARG A 302 12.08 10.35 -8.07
CA ARG A 302 12.96 9.32 -8.64
C ARG A 302 12.66 9.06 -10.11
N ASP A 303 11.38 9.05 -10.44
CA ASP A 303 10.85 8.55 -11.70
C ASP A 303 10.52 9.66 -12.70
N MET A 304 11.25 10.79 -12.65
CA MET A 304 11.11 11.92 -13.59
C MET A 304 11.20 11.53 -15.07
N VAL A 305 11.81 10.38 -15.40
CA VAL A 305 11.79 9.79 -16.75
C VAL A 305 10.37 9.50 -17.28
N LEU A 306 9.39 9.37 -16.38
CA LEU A 306 7.98 9.14 -16.69
C LEU A 306 7.20 10.43 -16.99
N LEU A 307 7.76 11.61 -16.68
CA LEU A 307 7.09 12.90 -16.85
C LEU A 307 6.46 13.11 -18.23
N PRO A 308 7.10 12.75 -19.37
CA PRO A 308 6.49 12.91 -20.69
C PRO A 308 5.19 12.15 -20.92
N LYS A 309 4.83 11.19 -20.04
CA LYS A 309 3.57 10.43 -20.11
C LYS A 309 2.41 11.16 -19.42
N ILE A 310 2.67 12.21 -18.65
CA ILE A 310 1.66 12.94 -17.89
C ILE A 310 1.31 14.22 -18.64
N THR A 311 0.12 14.22 -19.25
CA THR A 311 -0.39 15.36 -20.04
C THR A 311 -1.51 16.11 -19.33
N THR A 312 -1.93 15.63 -18.16
CA THR A 312 -2.98 16.24 -17.33
C THR A 312 -2.35 17.25 -16.38
N PRO A 313 -2.91 18.47 -16.21
CA PRO A 313 -2.45 19.43 -15.22
C PRO A 313 -2.45 18.86 -13.80
N ILE A 314 -1.31 18.98 -13.11
CA ILE A 314 -1.14 18.51 -11.73
C ILE A 314 -1.06 19.71 -10.78
N ARG A 315 -1.93 19.73 -9.77
CA ARG A 315 -1.90 20.72 -8.67
C ARG A 315 -1.03 20.15 -7.56
N ILE A 316 0.13 20.73 -7.31
CA ILE A 316 1.10 20.20 -6.34
C ILE A 316 0.98 20.99 -5.04
N ILE A 317 0.42 20.37 -4.00
CA ILE A 317 0.49 20.86 -2.63
C ILE A 317 1.82 20.40 -2.05
N LEU A 318 2.72 21.35 -1.84
CA LEU A 318 4.10 21.05 -1.50
C LEU A 318 4.35 21.36 -0.02
N CYS A 319 4.50 20.30 0.77
CA CYS A 319 4.58 20.38 2.22
C CYS A 319 6.02 20.61 2.71
N GLY A 320 6.16 21.03 3.96
CA GLY A 320 7.48 21.31 4.56
C GLY A 320 8.19 22.53 3.94
N THR A 321 7.45 23.44 3.33
CA THR A 321 7.94 24.72 2.79
C THR A 321 7.88 25.83 3.84
N ASN A 322 8.85 26.74 3.83
CA ASN A 322 8.88 27.94 4.67
C ASN A 322 9.64 29.07 3.96
N ASP A 323 9.52 30.30 4.47
CA ASP A 323 10.19 31.47 3.92
C ASP A 323 11.71 31.25 3.81
N GLY A 324 12.26 31.58 2.64
CA GLY A 324 13.66 31.42 2.27
C GLY A 324 14.03 30.02 1.79
N LYS A 325 13.12 29.03 1.82
CA LYS A 325 13.40 27.67 1.37
C LYS A 325 13.06 27.49 -0.09
N GLU A 326 14.01 26.91 -0.82
CA GLU A 326 13.83 26.60 -2.23
C GLU A 326 12.80 25.49 -2.44
N ILE A 327 11.93 25.68 -3.43
CA ILE A 327 11.11 24.63 -4.03
C ILE A 327 12.01 23.64 -4.75
N HIS A 328 11.81 22.35 -4.50
CA HIS A 328 12.59 21.32 -5.18
C HIS A 328 12.32 21.34 -6.70
N LYS A 329 13.41 21.33 -7.48
CA LYS A 329 13.38 21.54 -8.94
C LYS A 329 12.46 20.57 -9.70
N ASP A 330 12.31 19.34 -9.21
CA ASP A 330 11.49 18.32 -9.87
C ASP A 330 10.00 18.68 -9.86
N TYR A 331 9.51 19.29 -8.77
CA TYR A 331 8.12 19.77 -8.70
C TYR A 331 7.90 21.01 -9.57
N LEU A 332 8.90 21.89 -9.70
CA LEU A 332 8.87 22.99 -10.67
C LEU A 332 8.75 22.46 -12.10
N GLN A 333 9.53 21.42 -12.44
CA GLN A 333 9.46 20.77 -13.75
C GLN A 333 8.14 20.03 -13.98
N LEU A 334 7.61 19.35 -12.97
CA LEU A 334 6.32 18.67 -13.04
C LEU A 334 5.19 19.68 -13.30
N ALA A 335 5.13 20.77 -12.54
CA ALA A 335 4.12 21.82 -12.73
C ALA A 335 4.26 22.50 -14.10
N TYR A 336 5.48 22.81 -14.53
CA TYR A 336 5.75 23.39 -15.84
C TYR A 336 5.29 22.48 -16.99
N HIS A 337 5.74 21.23 -17.00
CA HIS A 337 5.45 20.29 -18.08
C HIS A 337 3.95 19.98 -18.21
N THR A 338 3.27 19.86 -17.08
CA THR A 338 1.84 19.52 -17.04
C THR A 338 0.93 20.72 -17.19
N LYS A 339 1.47 21.94 -17.23
CA LYS A 339 0.70 23.20 -17.07
C LYS A 339 -0.13 23.21 -15.79
N GLY A 340 0.45 22.59 -14.76
CA GLY A 340 -0.07 22.50 -13.41
C GLY A 340 0.29 23.73 -12.57
N SER A 341 0.26 23.55 -11.26
CA SER A 341 0.48 24.62 -10.29
C SER A 341 1.18 24.12 -9.05
N ILE A 342 1.84 25.02 -8.32
CA ILE A 342 2.45 24.73 -7.01
C ILE A 342 1.75 25.56 -5.95
N HIS A 343 1.45 24.93 -4.82
CA HIS A 343 0.71 25.49 -3.72
C HIS A 343 1.47 25.26 -2.42
N THR A 344 1.76 26.35 -1.71
CA THR A 344 2.46 26.36 -0.42
C THR A 344 1.49 26.76 0.70
N LEU A 345 1.98 26.96 1.92
CA LEU A 345 1.14 27.38 3.02
C LEU A 345 0.37 28.68 2.72
N GLN A 346 1.00 29.64 2.04
CA GLN A 346 0.45 31.00 1.86
C GLN A 346 0.41 31.47 0.40
N GLU A 347 1.24 30.89 -0.47
CA GLU A 347 1.41 31.34 -1.85
C GLU A 347 1.09 30.22 -2.84
N ASP A 348 0.53 30.61 -3.99
CA ASP A 348 0.20 29.72 -5.10
C ASP A 348 0.85 30.25 -6.39
N ILE A 349 1.41 29.37 -7.21
CA ILE A 349 1.85 29.70 -8.58
C ILE A 349 1.10 28.81 -9.55
N THR A 350 0.33 29.43 -10.45
CA THR A 350 -0.62 28.73 -11.32
C THR A 350 -0.28 28.76 -12.81
N ASN A 351 0.76 29.50 -13.18
CA ASN A 351 1.09 29.81 -14.58
C ASN A 351 2.51 29.36 -14.97
N LEU A 352 3.13 28.42 -14.24
CA LEU A 352 4.49 27.97 -14.54
C LEU A 352 4.62 27.47 -15.99
N GLY A 353 3.62 26.76 -16.52
CA GLY A 353 3.64 26.23 -17.89
C GLY A 353 3.63 27.27 -19.02
N ASP A 354 3.46 28.55 -18.69
CA ASP A 354 3.48 29.66 -19.66
C ASP A 354 4.82 30.42 -19.67
N PHE A 355 5.76 30.07 -18.78
CA PHE A 355 7.03 30.80 -18.65
C PHE A 355 7.92 30.62 -19.89
N VAL A 356 8.54 31.73 -20.30
CA VAL A 356 9.53 31.76 -21.39
C VAL A 356 10.90 32.21 -20.90
N GLU A 357 11.93 31.93 -21.70
CA GLU A 357 13.33 32.18 -21.36
C GLU A 357 13.56 33.63 -20.87
N GLY A 358 14.19 33.76 -19.69
CA GLY A 358 14.51 35.05 -19.07
C GLY A 358 13.43 35.62 -18.15
N GLU A 359 12.24 35.01 -18.08
CA GLU A 359 11.25 35.39 -17.08
C GLU A 359 11.64 34.90 -15.68
N SER A 360 11.18 35.64 -14.67
CA SER A 360 11.40 35.29 -13.27
C SER A 360 10.12 35.36 -12.45
N PHE A 361 10.12 34.64 -11.34
CA PHE A 361 9.08 34.75 -10.32
C PHE A 361 9.69 34.61 -8.93
N LYS A 362 8.91 35.00 -7.93
CA LYS A 362 9.29 34.89 -6.52
C LYS A 362 8.23 34.13 -5.75
N ILE A 363 8.65 33.20 -4.92
CA ILE A 363 7.79 32.45 -3.99
C ILE A 363 8.59 32.08 -2.74
N LEU A 364 7.95 32.10 -1.57
CA LEU A 364 8.62 31.85 -0.29
C LEU A 364 9.86 32.74 -0.11
N GLY A 365 9.83 33.96 -0.64
CA GLY A 365 10.99 34.86 -0.58
C GLY A 365 12.17 34.52 -1.50
N VAL A 366 12.13 33.43 -2.27
CA VAL A 366 13.18 32.99 -3.21
C VAL A 366 12.83 33.38 -4.64
N GLU A 367 13.79 33.95 -5.36
CA GLU A 367 13.64 34.34 -6.77
C GLU A 367 14.18 33.27 -7.72
N TYR A 368 13.36 32.90 -8.70
CA TYR A 368 13.63 31.88 -9.70
C TYR A 368 13.64 32.49 -11.09
N ASN A 369 14.61 32.14 -11.91
CA ASN A 369 14.71 32.53 -13.30
C ASN A 369 14.54 31.32 -14.20
N PHE A 370 13.73 31.45 -15.24
CA PHE A 370 13.57 30.42 -16.25
C PHE A 370 14.69 30.53 -17.28
N LYS A 371 15.64 29.59 -17.23
CA LYS A 371 16.81 29.53 -18.10
C LYS A 371 17.03 28.11 -18.63
N ASN A 372 17.24 27.96 -19.93
CA ASN A 372 17.47 26.69 -20.61
C ASN A 372 16.41 25.61 -20.30
N GLY A 373 15.14 26.02 -20.17
CA GLY A 373 14.04 25.10 -19.83
C GLY A 373 13.97 24.71 -18.35
N GLN A 374 14.72 25.37 -17.47
CA GLN A 374 14.75 25.09 -16.04
C GLN A 374 14.56 26.34 -15.19
N PHE A 375 14.02 26.18 -13.98
CA PHE A 375 13.94 27.25 -13.00
C PHE A 375 15.17 27.18 -12.09
N LEU A 376 15.98 28.23 -12.11
CA LEU A 376 17.23 28.33 -11.37
C LEU A 376 17.13 29.48 -10.36
N VAL A 377 17.67 29.27 -9.16
CA VAL A 377 17.77 30.33 -8.15
C VAL A 377 18.95 31.23 -8.48
N ASP A 378 18.75 32.55 -8.41
CA ASP A 378 19.86 33.51 -8.53
C ASP A 378 20.63 33.55 -7.21
N ASN A 379 21.68 32.72 -7.10
CA ASN A 379 22.62 32.85 -5.99
C ASN A 379 23.54 34.04 -6.24
N LEU A 380 23.32 35.14 -5.53
CA LEU A 380 24.27 36.25 -5.37
C LEU A 380 25.49 35.83 -4.52
N GLU A 381 26.15 34.71 -4.83
CA GLU A 381 27.47 34.34 -4.29
C GLU A 381 28.28 33.58 -5.35
N THR A 382 28.81 34.31 -6.33
CA THR A 382 30.04 33.95 -7.06
C THR A 382 30.65 35.18 -7.73
N THR A 383 30.87 36.23 -6.96
CA THR A 383 32.03 37.10 -7.21
C THR A 383 33.21 36.54 -6.43
N ILE A 384 33.87 35.53 -6.99
CA ILE A 384 35.30 35.37 -6.73
C ILE A 384 35.98 36.26 -7.74
N GLU A 385 36.60 37.31 -7.20
CA GLU A 385 37.42 38.28 -7.88
C GLU A 385 38.42 37.58 -8.82
N GLU A 386 38.27 37.79 -10.13
CA GLU A 386 39.42 37.78 -11.03
C GLU A 386 40.20 39.08 -10.77
N ASN A 387 41.32 38.96 -10.08
CA ASN A 387 42.49 39.84 -10.21
C ASN A 387 43.77 39.04 -10.03
#